data_AF-A0A7V5QAL8-F1
#
_entry.id   AF-A0A7V5QAL8-F1
#
_cell.length_a   1.000
_cell.length_b   1.000
_cell.length_c   1.000
_cell.angle_alpha   90.00
_cell.angle_beta   90.00
_cell.angle_gamma   90.00
#
_symmetry.space_group_name_H-M   'P 1'
#
loop_
_entity.id
_entity.type
_entity.pdbx_description
1 polymer ?
#
loop_
_entity_poly.entity_id
_entity_poly.type
_entity_poly.pdbx_seq_one_letter_code
_entity_poly.pdbx_strand_id
1 'polypeptide(L)'
;PCSEYMFLDDTACNLASLNLMAFRDPDGRFDAPALAHATRLWTIVLEISVLMAQFPSARIAELSYEYRTLGLGFANIGGLLMASGLSYDSDEGRAICGAISAIITGEAYATSAEMAGELGAFPGYEANSKDMLRVIRNHRRAAHGIAEGYEALNTNPVPLDHQSCPDQALISFATKAWDRALELGEKHGYRNAQVSVVAPTGTIGLIMDCDTTGIEPDFALVKFKKLAGGGYFKIINRAVPEALNALGYSKANIEAIINYAVGFGTLKDAPGVNHDSLKARGFTDEKIAAIEAALATSFEIKFAFNKFTLGEEFCTQVLGIDAARLDDMDFNLLREIGFSARDIEAANLYCCGAMTLEGAPGLDEAHLPVFDCANPCGRIGKRYLSVDSHIRMMAAAQPFISGAISKTINMASDASIDDCKAAYMLSWKLGIKANALYRDGSKLSQPLNSQILGEDEEEAEETLEKTASEQPALLRSGKIAERIVEVVAKSEREKLPQRRKGYTQKAVVGGHKVYLRTGEYEDGRLGEIFIDMHKEGAAFRAMMNNFAIAISLGLQYGVPLDEYVEAFTFTR
;
A
#
# COMPACT_ATOMS: atom_id res chain seq x y z
N PRO A 1 9.33 -10.07 -8.03
CA PRO A 1 7.87 -10.06 -7.76
C PRO A 1 7.29 -8.63 -7.70
N CYS A 2 8.03 -7.65 -7.18
CA CYS A 2 7.54 -6.30 -6.98
C CYS A 2 7.94 -5.31 -8.09
N SER A 3 8.60 -5.79 -9.16
CA SER A 3 9.01 -5.02 -10.35
C SER A 3 10.08 -3.94 -10.12
N GLU A 4 10.72 -3.89 -8.94
CA GLU A 4 11.89 -3.08 -8.64
C GLU A 4 13.21 -3.72 -9.11
N TYR A 5 13.26 -5.05 -9.12
CA TYR A 5 14.46 -5.80 -9.48
C TYR A 5 14.36 -6.31 -10.92
N MET A 6 15.03 -5.61 -11.83
CA MET A 6 15.07 -5.94 -13.26
C MET A 6 16.49 -6.35 -13.65
N PHE A 7 16.82 -7.61 -13.36
CA PHE A 7 18.14 -8.18 -13.60
C PHE A 7 18.01 -9.59 -14.21
N LEU A 8 19.15 -10.25 -14.43
CA LEU A 8 19.20 -11.61 -14.98
C LEU A 8 18.37 -12.59 -14.13
N ASP A 9 17.75 -13.56 -14.80
CA ASP A 9 17.07 -14.68 -14.14
C ASP A 9 18.03 -15.42 -13.20
N ASP A 10 17.46 -16.05 -12.17
CA ASP A 10 18.21 -16.77 -11.15
C ASP A 10 19.27 -15.91 -10.44
N THR A 11 19.01 -14.63 -10.21
CA THR A 11 19.82 -13.76 -9.33
C THR A 11 19.04 -13.30 -8.12
N ALA A 12 19.73 -13.04 -7.01
CA ALA A 12 19.13 -12.52 -5.78
C ALA A 12 19.54 -11.06 -5.54
N CYS A 13 18.61 -10.27 -5.00
CA CYS A 13 18.86 -8.90 -4.60
C CYS A 13 18.98 -8.79 -3.07
N ASN A 14 20.02 -8.10 -2.60
CA ASN A 14 20.14 -7.73 -1.18
C ASN A 14 19.57 -6.33 -0.98
N LEU A 15 18.52 -6.20 -0.16
CA LEU A 15 17.72 -4.98 -0.07
C LEU A 15 17.91 -4.25 1.27
N ALA A 16 17.98 -2.92 1.21
CA ALA A 16 17.84 -2.03 2.36
C ALA A 16 17.16 -0.73 1.95
N SER A 17 16.59 -0.01 2.91
CA SER A 17 15.96 1.29 2.65
C SER A 17 16.26 2.27 3.78
N LEU A 18 16.62 3.50 3.41
CA LEU A 18 16.84 4.60 4.35
C LEU A 18 15.53 5.36 4.58
N ASN A 19 15.12 5.58 5.82
CA ASN A 19 14.01 6.49 6.14
C ASN A 19 14.48 7.94 5.97
N LEU A 20 13.95 8.65 4.97
CA LEU A 20 14.40 10.00 4.64
C LEU A 20 14.15 11.02 5.75
N MET A 21 13.13 10.81 6.60
CA MET A 21 12.86 11.70 7.72
C MET A 21 13.97 11.69 8.78
N ALA A 22 14.79 10.65 8.85
CA ALA A 22 15.94 10.59 9.76
C ALA A 22 17.06 11.56 9.38
N PHE A 23 17.03 12.11 8.15
CA PHE A 23 18.00 13.07 7.64
C PHE A 23 17.44 14.49 7.58
N ARG A 24 16.24 14.74 8.12
CA ARG A 24 15.69 16.09 8.26
C ARG A 24 15.93 16.59 9.68
N ASP A 25 16.58 17.73 9.80
CA ASP A 25 16.77 18.37 11.11
C ASP A 25 15.47 19.04 11.59
N PRO A 26 15.34 19.37 12.89
CA PRO A 26 14.14 20.01 13.44
C PRO A 26 13.79 21.37 12.82
N ASP A 27 14.75 22.05 12.20
CA ASP A 27 14.56 23.32 11.51
C ASP A 27 14.08 23.12 10.05
N GLY A 28 13.93 21.87 9.62
CA GLY A 28 13.36 21.47 8.33
C GLY A 28 14.39 21.32 7.21
N ARG A 29 15.68 21.48 7.48
CA ARG A 29 16.74 21.32 6.48
C ARG A 29 17.13 19.84 6.34
N PHE A 30 17.44 19.44 5.12
CA PHE A 30 17.87 18.08 4.81
C PHE A 30 19.39 17.92 4.88
N ASP A 31 19.87 16.94 5.65
CA ASP A 31 21.29 16.63 5.85
C ASP A 31 21.82 15.68 4.78
N ALA A 32 22.14 16.24 3.61
CA ALA A 32 22.75 15.52 2.50
C ALA A 32 24.08 14.82 2.86
N PRO A 33 25.01 15.44 3.63
CA PRO A 33 26.20 14.74 4.13
C PRO A 33 25.89 13.48 4.93
N ALA A 34 24.93 13.52 5.85
CA ALA A 34 24.54 12.37 6.64
C ALA A 34 23.92 11.27 5.76
N LEU A 35 23.09 11.64 4.77
CA LEU A 35 22.54 10.69 3.80
C LEU A 35 23.64 9.99 2.99
N ALA A 36 24.63 10.74 2.49
CA ALA A 36 25.77 10.20 1.75
C ALA A 36 26.60 9.24 2.62
N HIS A 37 26.85 9.60 3.88
CA HIS A 37 27.56 8.76 4.82
C HIS A 37 26.80 7.46 5.14
N ALA A 38 25.49 7.55 5.42
CA ALA A 38 24.66 6.38 5.65
C ALA A 38 24.60 5.47 4.42
N THR A 39 24.50 6.05 3.23
CA THR A 39 24.51 5.33 1.94
C THR A 39 25.80 4.53 1.77
N ARG A 40 26.96 5.13 2.06
CA ARG A 40 28.25 4.45 2.04
C ARG A 40 28.26 3.23 2.97
N LEU A 41 27.86 3.42 4.23
CA LEU A 41 27.86 2.34 5.22
C LEU A 41 26.92 1.21 4.80
N TRP A 42 25.70 1.53 4.38
CA TRP A 42 24.74 0.52 3.95
C TRP A 42 25.13 -0.20 2.66
N THR A 43 25.84 0.47 1.74
CA THR A 43 26.41 -0.19 0.56
C THR A 43 27.41 -1.28 0.97
N ILE A 44 28.28 -0.99 1.95
CA ILE A 44 29.23 -1.96 2.49
C ILE A 44 28.49 -3.11 3.20
N VAL A 45 27.46 -2.81 4.00
CA VAL A 45 26.65 -3.82 4.70
C VAL A 45 25.97 -4.77 3.71
N LEU A 46 25.37 -4.23 2.66
CA LEU A 46 24.72 -5.03 1.61
C LEU A 46 25.74 -5.88 0.83
N GLU A 47 26.93 -5.34 0.55
CA GLU A 47 28.00 -6.10 -0.09
C GLU A 47 28.51 -7.26 0.79
N ILE A 48 28.58 -7.06 2.11
CA ILE A 48 28.88 -8.13 3.07
C ILE A 48 27.75 -9.17 3.06
N SER A 49 26.49 -8.75 2.99
CA SER A 49 25.35 -9.68 3.01
C SER A 49 25.31 -10.61 1.80
N VAL A 50 25.81 -10.16 0.63
CA VAL A 50 25.99 -11.03 -0.56
C VAL A 50 26.79 -12.30 -0.22
N LEU A 51 27.84 -12.17 0.60
CA LEU A 51 28.70 -13.30 1.00
C LEU A 51 28.10 -14.16 2.12
N MET A 52 27.20 -13.61 2.92
CA MET A 52 26.56 -14.30 4.04
C MET A 52 25.27 -15.01 3.63
N ALA A 53 24.69 -14.66 2.49
CA ALA A 53 23.42 -15.17 2.03
C ALA A 53 23.45 -16.69 1.78
N GLN A 54 22.37 -17.36 2.19
CA GLN A 54 22.11 -18.76 1.84
C GLN A 54 21.10 -18.80 0.70
N PHE A 55 21.42 -19.52 -0.36
CA PHE A 55 20.61 -19.53 -1.58
C PHE A 55 19.87 -20.85 -1.76
N PRO A 56 18.62 -20.82 -2.26
CA PRO A 56 17.79 -22.02 -2.42
C PRO A 56 18.23 -22.92 -3.59
N SER A 57 19.09 -22.42 -4.50
CA SER A 57 19.63 -23.19 -5.61
C SER A 57 21.10 -22.83 -5.88
N ALA A 58 21.85 -23.78 -6.45
CA ALA A 58 23.24 -23.57 -6.84
C ALA A 58 23.39 -22.47 -7.90
N ARG A 59 22.46 -22.41 -8.86
CA ARG A 59 22.46 -21.39 -9.92
C ARG A 59 22.29 -19.98 -9.35
N ILE A 60 21.38 -19.83 -8.38
CA ILE A 60 21.17 -18.54 -7.71
C ILE A 60 22.41 -18.13 -6.92
N ALA A 61 23.07 -19.08 -6.24
CA ALA A 61 24.31 -18.80 -5.53
C ALA A 61 25.43 -18.31 -6.45
N GLU A 62 25.63 -19.02 -7.57
CA GLU A 62 26.64 -18.68 -8.59
C GLU A 62 26.40 -17.27 -9.15
N LEU A 63 25.22 -17.01 -9.72
CA LEU A 63 24.97 -15.72 -10.37
C LEU A 63 24.91 -14.55 -9.38
N SER A 64 24.42 -14.79 -8.15
CA SER A 64 24.44 -13.74 -7.11
C SER A 64 25.88 -13.38 -6.70
N TYR A 65 26.80 -14.34 -6.70
CA TYR A 65 28.22 -14.09 -6.49
C TYR A 65 28.90 -13.43 -7.70
N GLU A 66 28.55 -13.84 -8.92
CA GLU A 66 29.14 -13.31 -10.15
C GLU A 66 28.83 -11.82 -10.37
N TYR A 67 27.60 -11.39 -10.06
CA TYR A 67 27.12 -10.02 -10.34
C TYR A 67 26.97 -9.15 -9.09
N ARG A 68 26.87 -9.75 -7.90
CA ARG A 68 26.90 -9.03 -6.60
C ARG A 68 25.88 -7.89 -6.54
N THR A 69 24.64 -8.15 -6.95
CA THR A 69 23.62 -7.10 -7.06
C THR A 69 23.11 -6.68 -5.68
N LEU A 70 22.99 -5.37 -5.51
CA LEU A 70 22.41 -4.73 -4.33
C LEU A 70 21.13 -3.98 -4.75
N GLY A 71 20.35 -3.61 -3.74
CA GLY A 71 19.18 -2.76 -3.88
C GLY A 71 19.03 -1.86 -2.66
N LEU A 72 19.88 -0.84 -2.57
CA LEU A 72 19.73 0.24 -1.62
C LEU A 72 18.73 1.26 -2.16
N GLY A 73 17.68 1.51 -1.39
CA GLY A 73 16.65 2.50 -1.70
C GLY A 73 16.36 3.43 -0.53
N PHE A 74 15.19 4.05 -0.58
CA PHE A 74 14.69 4.93 0.47
C PHE A 74 13.21 4.68 0.72
N ALA A 75 12.76 5.17 1.87
CA ALA A 75 11.36 5.26 2.24
C ALA A 75 11.03 6.69 2.65
N ASN A 76 9.73 6.98 2.71
CA ASN A 76 9.20 8.17 3.34
C ASN A 76 9.39 9.50 2.58
N ILE A 77 9.54 9.48 1.26
CA ILE A 77 9.65 10.72 0.48
C ILE A 77 8.37 11.56 0.51
N GLY A 78 7.18 10.94 0.47
CA GLY A 78 5.92 11.67 0.53
C GLY A 78 5.75 12.40 1.87
N GLY A 79 6.13 11.73 2.97
CA GLY A 79 6.16 12.32 4.31
C GLY A 79 7.17 13.46 4.41
N LEU A 80 8.37 13.30 3.85
CA LEU A 80 9.40 14.35 3.80
C LEU A 80 8.91 15.60 3.07
N LEU A 81 8.34 15.42 1.88
CA LEU A 81 7.85 16.54 1.06
C LEU A 81 6.71 17.27 1.76
N MET A 82 5.73 16.53 2.28
CA MET A 82 4.61 17.10 3.03
C MET A 82 5.10 17.87 4.24
N ALA A 83 5.94 17.28 5.10
CA ALA A 83 6.50 17.93 6.28
C ALA A 83 7.33 19.19 5.94
N SER A 84 7.85 19.28 4.72
CA SER A 84 8.57 20.44 4.20
C SER A 84 7.66 21.50 3.58
N GLY A 85 6.34 21.31 3.60
CA GLY A 85 5.37 22.22 2.99
C GLY A 85 5.34 22.16 1.46
N LEU A 86 5.84 21.07 0.85
CA LEU A 86 5.94 20.92 -0.59
C LEU A 86 4.95 19.86 -1.10
N SER A 87 4.23 20.19 -2.18
CA SER A 87 3.35 19.22 -2.83
C SER A 87 4.16 18.09 -3.47
N TYR A 88 3.66 16.87 -3.36
CA TYR A 88 4.21 15.72 -4.07
C TYR A 88 4.19 15.92 -5.60
N ASP A 89 3.24 16.70 -6.14
CA ASP A 89 3.14 16.99 -7.58
C ASP A 89 3.85 18.29 -8.01
N SER A 90 4.59 18.93 -7.10
CA SER A 90 5.37 20.14 -7.43
C SER A 90 6.67 19.82 -8.16
N ASP A 91 7.19 20.80 -8.92
CA ASP A 91 8.50 20.68 -9.55
C ASP A 91 9.62 20.65 -8.50
N GLU A 92 9.46 21.42 -7.42
CA GLU A 92 10.34 21.41 -6.25
C GLU A 92 10.40 20.03 -5.60
N GLY A 93 9.24 19.40 -5.37
CA GLY A 93 9.15 18.07 -4.77
C GLY A 93 9.79 16.99 -5.63
N ARG A 94 9.55 17.04 -6.95
CA ARG A 94 10.21 16.16 -7.93
C ARG A 94 11.71 16.37 -7.96
N ALA A 95 12.18 17.61 -7.94
CA ALA A 95 13.60 17.96 -7.95
C ALA A 95 14.32 17.42 -6.70
N ILE A 96 13.72 17.55 -5.51
CA ILE A 96 14.26 16.96 -4.26
C ILE A 96 14.32 15.43 -4.36
N CYS A 97 13.26 14.78 -4.82
CA CYS A 97 13.24 13.32 -4.98
C CYS A 97 14.32 12.83 -5.95
N GLY A 98 14.50 13.53 -7.09
CA GLY A 98 15.57 13.28 -8.04
C GLY A 98 16.95 13.44 -7.41
N ALA A 99 17.19 14.52 -6.67
CA ALA A 99 18.48 14.80 -6.04
C ALA A 99 18.84 13.75 -4.97
N ILE A 100 17.89 13.37 -4.11
CA ILE A 100 18.07 12.31 -3.11
C ILE A 100 18.39 10.97 -3.79
N SER A 101 17.64 10.62 -4.85
CA SER A 101 17.88 9.40 -5.62
C SER A 101 19.27 9.40 -6.27
N ALA A 102 19.70 10.56 -6.78
CA ALA A 102 21.03 10.76 -7.36
C ALA A 102 22.15 10.61 -6.33
N ILE A 103 21.99 11.16 -5.13
CA ILE A 103 22.97 11.04 -4.03
C ILE A 103 23.11 9.58 -3.62
N ILE A 104 22.00 8.88 -3.34
CA ILE A 104 22.03 7.49 -2.87
C ILE A 104 22.74 6.59 -3.88
N THR A 105 22.36 6.66 -5.15
CA THR A 105 22.96 5.76 -6.15
C THR A 105 24.37 6.18 -6.54
N GLY A 106 24.65 7.47 -6.67
CA GLY A 106 25.99 7.97 -6.99
C GLY A 106 26.99 7.59 -5.90
N GLU A 107 26.65 7.80 -4.63
CA GLU A 107 27.51 7.42 -3.50
C GLU A 107 27.63 5.90 -3.35
N ALA A 108 26.58 5.13 -3.66
CA ALA A 108 26.66 3.67 -3.66
C ALA A 108 27.61 3.16 -4.76
N TYR A 109 27.57 3.69 -5.98
CA TYR A 109 28.52 3.33 -7.03
C TYR A 109 29.94 3.81 -6.74
N ALA A 110 30.12 5.01 -6.18
CA ALA A 110 31.43 5.49 -5.73
C ALA A 110 32.01 4.55 -4.67
N THR A 111 31.21 4.18 -3.66
CA THR A 111 31.60 3.20 -2.63
C THR A 111 31.91 1.84 -3.23
N SER A 112 31.11 1.37 -4.19
CA SER A 112 31.34 0.13 -4.92
C SER A 112 32.67 0.13 -5.69
N ALA A 113 33.03 1.25 -6.32
CA ALA A 113 34.30 1.41 -7.01
C ALA A 113 35.50 1.47 -6.05
N GLU A 114 35.34 2.12 -4.90
CA GLU A 114 36.37 2.11 -3.85
C GLU A 114 36.61 0.68 -3.32
N MET A 115 35.54 -0.08 -3.04
CA MET A 115 35.66 -1.49 -2.65
C MET A 115 36.32 -2.34 -3.74
N ALA A 116 36.08 -2.04 -5.02
CA ALA A 116 36.73 -2.71 -6.13
C ALA A 116 38.25 -2.46 -6.17
N GLY A 117 38.70 -1.28 -5.73
CA GLY A 117 40.13 -0.96 -5.61
C GLY A 117 40.88 -1.85 -4.62
N GLU A 118 40.20 -2.30 -3.56
CA GLU A 118 40.77 -3.13 -2.50
C GLU A 118 40.53 -4.64 -2.71
N LEU A 119 39.35 -5.02 -3.22
CA LEU A 119 38.88 -6.41 -3.30
C LEU A 119 38.73 -6.94 -4.73
N GLY A 120 38.97 -6.10 -5.73
CA GLY A 120 38.65 -6.36 -7.14
C GLY A 120 37.19 -6.09 -7.49
N ALA A 121 36.92 -5.81 -8.76
CA ALA A 121 35.57 -5.68 -9.31
C ALA A 121 34.77 -7.01 -9.19
N PHE A 122 33.45 -6.98 -9.43
CA PHE A 122 32.67 -8.23 -9.50
C PHE A 122 33.19 -9.15 -10.62
N PRO A 123 33.09 -10.48 -10.48
CA PRO A 123 33.63 -11.43 -11.46
C PRO A 123 33.22 -11.17 -12.92
N GLY A 124 31.96 -10.81 -13.16
CA GLY A 124 31.44 -10.48 -14.50
C GLY A 124 31.85 -9.10 -15.06
N TYR A 125 32.66 -8.31 -14.35
CA TYR A 125 32.90 -6.91 -14.71
C TYR A 125 33.65 -6.74 -16.02
N GLU A 126 34.70 -7.53 -16.29
CA GLU A 126 35.54 -7.36 -17.48
C GLU A 126 34.71 -7.39 -18.78
N ALA A 127 33.83 -8.39 -18.89
CA ALA A 127 32.91 -8.53 -20.01
C ALA A 127 31.89 -7.38 -20.12
N ASN A 128 31.50 -6.78 -18.99
CA ASN A 128 30.48 -5.72 -18.92
C ASN A 128 31.06 -4.29 -18.82
N SER A 129 32.37 -4.15 -18.73
CA SER A 129 33.06 -2.90 -18.35
C SER A 129 32.68 -1.70 -19.23
N LYS A 130 32.65 -1.90 -20.55
CA LYS A 130 32.28 -0.87 -21.53
C LYS A 130 30.83 -0.40 -21.38
N ASP A 131 29.91 -1.34 -21.25
CA ASP A 131 28.47 -1.05 -21.10
C ASP A 131 28.19 -0.41 -19.74
N MET A 132 28.84 -0.88 -18.68
CA MET A 132 28.70 -0.32 -17.34
C MET A 132 29.21 1.12 -17.28
N LEU A 133 30.41 1.41 -17.80
CA LEU A 133 30.93 2.78 -17.84
C LEU A 133 30.06 3.71 -18.69
N ARG A 134 29.48 3.20 -19.79
CA ARG A 134 28.49 3.96 -20.59
C ARG A 134 27.27 4.34 -19.75
N VAL A 135 26.71 3.38 -19.02
CA VAL A 135 25.54 3.60 -18.14
C VAL A 135 25.87 4.62 -17.05
N ILE A 136 27.04 4.51 -16.41
CA ILE A 136 27.48 5.48 -15.38
C ILE A 136 27.64 6.90 -15.97
N ARG A 137 28.23 7.04 -17.17
CA ARG A 137 28.31 8.34 -17.85
C ARG A 137 26.92 8.93 -18.14
N ASN A 138 25.96 8.10 -18.53
CA ASN A 138 24.57 8.54 -18.74
C ASN A 138 23.90 9.01 -17.45
N HIS A 139 24.03 8.25 -16.36
CA HIS A 139 23.53 8.68 -15.04
C HIS A 139 24.17 10.00 -14.59
N ARG A 140 25.49 10.13 -14.77
CA ARG A 140 26.22 11.37 -14.49
C ARG A 140 25.69 12.54 -15.31
N ARG A 141 25.46 12.38 -16.62
CA ARG A 141 24.86 13.44 -17.46
C ARG A 141 23.50 13.89 -16.93
N ALA A 142 22.65 12.94 -16.56
CA ALA A 142 21.35 13.26 -15.94
C ALA A 142 21.52 14.03 -14.63
N ALA A 143 22.48 13.65 -13.78
CA ALA A 143 22.74 14.31 -12.51
C ALA A 143 23.24 15.76 -12.71
N HIS A 144 23.98 16.02 -13.79
CA HIS A 144 24.41 17.36 -14.21
C HIS A 144 23.30 18.17 -14.91
N GLY A 145 22.06 17.67 -14.95
CA GLY A 145 20.93 18.40 -15.55
C GLY A 145 20.93 18.44 -17.07
N ILE A 146 21.67 17.54 -17.74
CA ILE A 146 21.85 17.56 -19.20
C ILE A 146 20.72 16.76 -19.88
N ALA A 147 19.96 17.40 -20.77
CA ALA A 147 18.80 16.79 -21.43
C ALA A 147 19.12 15.91 -22.66
N GLU A 148 20.30 16.08 -23.28
CA GLU A 148 20.67 15.40 -24.52
C GLU A 148 22.11 14.86 -24.49
N GLY A 149 22.49 14.08 -25.51
CA GLY A 149 23.84 13.52 -25.63
C GLY A 149 24.07 12.23 -24.83
N TYR A 150 23.00 11.52 -24.47
CA TYR A 150 23.07 10.19 -23.87
C TYR A 150 23.64 9.17 -24.85
N GLU A 151 24.48 8.27 -24.35
CA GLU A 151 25.10 7.22 -25.14
C GLU A 151 24.17 6.01 -25.27
N ALA A 152 23.82 5.62 -26.50
CA ALA A 152 23.06 4.42 -26.82
C ALA A 152 21.71 4.29 -26.09
N LEU A 153 20.97 5.39 -25.97
CA LEU A 153 19.58 5.39 -25.49
C LEU A 153 18.62 5.80 -26.61
N ASN A 154 17.50 5.09 -26.72
CA ASN A 154 16.43 5.43 -27.67
C ASN A 154 15.48 6.50 -27.10
N THR A 155 15.35 6.54 -25.78
CA THR A 155 14.54 7.52 -25.04
C THR A 155 15.45 8.19 -24.02
N ASN A 156 15.56 9.52 -24.08
CA ASN A 156 16.32 10.27 -23.10
C ASN A 156 15.57 10.27 -21.76
N PRO A 157 16.26 10.03 -20.63
CA PRO A 157 15.65 10.13 -19.32
C PRO A 157 15.37 11.59 -18.95
N VAL A 158 14.52 11.80 -17.94
CA VAL A 158 14.32 13.12 -17.33
C VAL A 158 15.62 13.55 -16.62
N PRO A 159 16.26 14.68 -16.96
CA PRO A 159 17.44 15.14 -16.24
C PRO A 159 17.08 15.64 -14.84
N LEU A 160 18.07 15.75 -13.95
CA LEU A 160 17.87 16.38 -12.64
C LEU A 160 17.45 17.84 -12.84
N ASP A 161 16.34 18.26 -12.25
CA ASP A 161 15.91 19.65 -12.29
C ASP A 161 16.68 20.48 -11.25
N HIS A 162 17.73 21.15 -11.71
CA HIS A 162 18.55 22.01 -10.86
C HIS A 162 17.83 23.31 -10.51
N GLN A 163 16.96 23.80 -11.40
CA GLN A 163 16.33 25.11 -11.28
C GLN A 163 15.23 25.10 -10.21
N SER A 164 14.40 24.07 -10.23
CA SER A 164 13.27 23.96 -9.30
C SER A 164 13.67 23.41 -7.93
N CYS A 165 14.89 22.89 -7.76
CA CYS A 165 15.33 22.38 -6.46
C CYS A 165 15.54 23.54 -5.46
N PRO A 166 14.77 23.61 -4.35
CA PRO A 166 14.91 24.70 -3.39
C PRO A 166 16.20 24.61 -2.58
N ASP A 167 16.85 23.45 -2.54
CA ASP A 167 18.13 23.23 -1.86
C ASP A 167 19.24 22.93 -2.88
N GLN A 168 20.02 23.96 -3.21
CA GLN A 168 21.14 23.84 -4.14
C GLN A 168 22.32 23.03 -3.57
N ALA A 169 22.38 22.81 -2.24
CA ALA A 169 23.37 21.92 -1.66
C ALA A 169 23.09 20.47 -2.06
N LEU A 170 21.82 20.04 -2.12
CA LEU A 170 21.44 18.71 -2.63
C LEU A 170 21.93 18.49 -4.06
N ILE A 171 21.75 19.48 -4.94
CA ILE A 171 22.24 19.42 -6.33
C ILE A 171 23.77 19.29 -6.37
N SER A 172 24.49 20.05 -5.54
CA SER A 172 25.95 19.97 -5.47
C SER A 172 26.42 18.60 -4.98
N PHE A 173 25.73 17.99 -4.01
CA PHE A 173 26.04 16.64 -3.54
C PHE A 173 25.75 15.59 -4.61
N ALA A 174 24.58 15.66 -5.26
CA ALA A 174 24.19 14.73 -6.32
C ALA A 174 25.21 14.71 -7.47
N THR A 175 25.61 15.88 -7.97
CA THR A 175 26.60 16.00 -9.05
C THR A 175 27.97 15.45 -8.67
N LYS A 176 28.48 15.81 -7.48
CA LYS A 176 29.77 15.31 -6.96
C LYS A 176 29.78 13.80 -6.73
N ALA A 177 28.67 13.23 -6.27
CA ALA A 177 28.55 11.79 -6.06
C ALA A 177 28.75 11.02 -7.39
N TRP A 178 28.14 11.50 -8.48
CA TRP A 178 28.29 10.90 -9.81
C TRP A 178 29.62 11.19 -10.49
N ASP A 179 30.24 12.34 -10.22
CA ASP A 179 31.62 12.62 -10.64
C ASP A 179 32.58 11.60 -10.04
N ARG A 180 32.49 11.39 -8.72
CA ARG A 180 33.29 10.40 -7.99
C ARG A 180 33.00 8.98 -8.48
N ALA A 181 31.73 8.63 -8.69
CA ALA A 181 31.33 7.30 -9.17
C ALA A 181 31.96 6.96 -10.53
N LEU A 182 32.07 7.94 -11.44
CA LEU A 182 32.73 7.76 -12.73
C LEU A 182 34.26 7.69 -12.57
N GLU A 183 34.86 8.67 -11.89
CA GLU A 183 36.32 8.76 -11.72
C GLU A 183 36.89 7.48 -11.09
N LEU A 184 36.29 7.02 -9.99
CA LEU A 184 36.73 5.81 -9.29
C LEU A 184 36.46 4.56 -10.12
N GLY A 185 35.32 4.50 -10.82
CA GLY A 185 34.95 3.35 -11.64
C GLY A 185 35.83 3.17 -12.87
N GLU A 186 36.29 4.25 -13.50
CA GLU A 186 37.27 4.18 -14.60
C GLU A 186 38.62 3.62 -14.12
N LYS A 187 38.97 3.89 -12.87
CA LYS A 187 40.25 3.47 -12.28
C LYS A 187 40.21 2.04 -11.72
N HIS A 188 39.11 1.63 -11.11
CA HIS A 188 39.03 0.42 -10.29
C HIS A 188 37.98 -0.59 -10.76
N GLY A 189 37.09 -0.20 -11.67
CA GLY A 189 35.85 -0.92 -11.93
C GLY A 189 34.86 -0.80 -10.78
N TYR A 190 33.89 -1.70 -10.71
CA TYR A 190 32.85 -1.68 -9.68
C TYR A 190 32.74 -3.04 -9.00
N ARG A 191 32.46 -3.04 -7.70
CA ARG A 191 32.26 -4.26 -6.93
C ARG A 191 30.86 -4.85 -7.13
N ASN A 192 29.90 -4.08 -7.63
CA ASN A 192 28.49 -4.45 -7.72
C ASN A 192 27.92 -4.06 -9.07
N ALA A 193 27.28 -4.99 -9.79
CA ALA A 193 26.66 -4.70 -11.08
C ALA A 193 25.45 -3.75 -10.97
N GLN A 194 24.70 -3.84 -9.87
CA GLN A 194 23.57 -3.00 -9.51
C GLN A 194 23.71 -2.59 -8.05
N VAL A 195 23.38 -1.34 -7.69
CA VAL A 195 23.52 -0.84 -6.32
C VAL A 195 22.21 -0.37 -5.68
N SER A 196 21.24 0.03 -6.50
CA SER A 196 20.03 0.71 -6.05
C SER A 196 18.75 0.23 -6.72
N VAL A 197 17.69 0.14 -5.91
CA VAL A 197 16.29 -0.08 -6.32
C VAL A 197 15.40 0.71 -5.36
N VAL A 198 14.17 1.03 -5.75
CA VAL A 198 13.15 1.49 -4.79
C VAL A 198 12.15 0.36 -4.59
N ALA A 199 12.34 -0.39 -3.50
CA ALA A 199 11.51 -1.55 -3.16
C ALA A 199 10.27 -1.13 -2.33
N PRO A 200 9.22 -1.97 -2.26
CA PRO A 200 8.14 -1.76 -1.31
C PRO A 200 8.66 -1.86 0.13
N THR A 201 8.34 -0.87 0.94
CA THR A 201 8.78 -0.83 2.35
C THR A 201 7.62 -1.09 3.31
N GLY A 202 6.65 -1.94 2.95
CA GLY A 202 5.43 -2.16 3.75
C GLY A 202 5.71 -2.50 5.21
N THR A 203 6.35 -3.65 5.48
CA THR A 203 6.64 -4.10 6.85
C THR A 203 7.70 -3.23 7.53
N ILE A 204 8.81 -2.95 6.83
CA ILE A 204 9.93 -2.21 7.44
C ILE A 204 9.59 -0.72 7.66
N GLY A 205 8.72 -0.14 6.85
CA GLY A 205 8.25 1.23 7.00
C GLY A 205 7.47 1.41 8.29
N LEU A 206 6.64 0.42 8.66
CA LEU A 206 5.97 0.41 9.96
C LEU A 206 6.96 0.31 11.13
N ILE A 207 8.05 -0.45 10.98
CA ILE A 207 9.10 -0.58 12.02
C ILE A 207 9.91 0.73 12.15
N MET A 208 10.12 1.44 11.04
CA MET A 208 10.86 2.70 10.99
C MET A 208 9.97 3.93 11.23
N ASP A 209 8.71 3.76 11.64
CA ASP A 209 7.70 4.81 11.81
C ASP A 209 7.60 5.75 10.58
N CYS A 210 7.63 5.18 9.37
CA CYS A 210 7.43 5.94 8.14
C CYS A 210 5.94 6.28 7.94
N ASP A 211 5.64 7.55 7.62
CA ASP A 211 4.29 7.96 7.23
C ASP A 211 3.92 7.43 5.84
N THR A 212 4.92 7.36 4.94
CA THR A 212 4.79 6.91 3.55
C THR A 212 5.79 5.81 3.21
N THR A 213 5.41 4.87 2.33
CA THR A 213 6.24 3.71 1.98
C THR A 213 7.04 3.95 0.70
N GLY A 214 8.32 3.61 0.68
CA GLY A 214 9.16 3.77 -0.50
C GLY A 214 9.12 5.18 -1.08
N ILE A 215 8.70 5.26 -2.35
CA ILE A 215 8.46 6.51 -3.08
C ILE A 215 6.99 6.99 -3.01
N GLU A 216 6.08 6.24 -2.39
CA GLU A 216 4.65 6.55 -2.39
C GLU A 216 4.34 7.91 -1.74
N PRO A 217 3.31 8.64 -2.20
CA PRO A 217 2.69 9.69 -1.41
C PRO A 217 1.94 9.05 -0.23
N ASP A 218 1.40 9.88 0.65
CA ASP A 218 0.53 9.34 1.69
C ASP A 218 -0.77 8.78 1.10
N PHE A 219 -1.28 7.72 1.73
CA PHE A 219 -2.52 7.08 1.32
C PHE A 219 -3.74 7.85 1.84
N ALA A 220 -3.69 8.31 3.10
CA ALA A 220 -4.77 9.05 3.74
C ALA A 220 -4.25 9.89 4.91
N LEU A 221 -4.77 11.12 5.04
CA LEU A 221 -4.37 12.08 6.08
C LEU A 221 -4.69 11.61 7.51
N VAL A 222 -5.77 10.85 7.69
CA VAL A 222 -6.16 10.25 8.98
C VAL A 222 -6.26 8.75 8.82
N LYS A 223 -5.56 8.03 9.70
CA LYS A 223 -5.45 6.56 9.68
C LYS A 223 -6.04 5.98 10.96
N PHE A 224 -6.58 4.76 10.85
CA PHE A 224 -7.18 4.05 11.97
C PHE A 224 -6.30 2.89 12.41
N LYS A 225 -6.00 2.84 13.71
CA LYS A 225 -5.27 1.74 14.32
C LYS A 225 -6.23 0.89 15.15
N LYS A 226 -6.37 -0.39 14.77
CA LYS A 226 -7.11 -1.37 15.57
C LYS A 226 -6.33 -1.69 16.85
N LEU A 227 -6.99 -1.63 17.99
CA LEU A 227 -6.39 -1.96 19.28
C LEU A 227 -6.53 -3.46 19.57
N ALA A 228 -5.56 -4.04 20.28
CA ALA A 228 -5.55 -5.47 20.62
C ALA A 228 -6.77 -5.89 21.48
N GLY A 229 -7.36 -4.95 22.22
CA GLY A 229 -8.57 -5.16 23.04
C GLY A 229 -9.90 -4.90 22.31
N GLY A 230 -9.87 -4.66 20.99
CA GLY A 230 -11.04 -4.18 20.24
C GLY A 230 -11.12 -2.65 20.21
N GLY A 231 -11.88 -2.12 19.26
CA GLY A 231 -11.97 -0.67 18.98
C GLY A 231 -10.82 -0.14 18.12
N TYR A 232 -10.93 1.14 17.76
CA TYR A 232 -10.01 1.83 16.87
C TYR A 232 -9.53 3.16 17.47
N PHE A 233 -8.32 3.56 17.10
CA PHE A 233 -7.74 4.85 17.46
C PHE A 233 -7.39 5.63 16.18
N LYS A 234 -7.85 6.88 16.09
CA LYS A 234 -7.57 7.78 14.97
C LYS A 234 -6.20 8.43 15.16
N ILE A 235 -5.38 8.40 14.11
CA ILE A 235 -4.05 9.00 14.07
C ILE A 235 -4.00 9.91 12.86
N ILE A 236 -3.79 11.21 13.06
CA ILE A 236 -3.43 12.11 11.97
C ILE A 236 -2.00 11.83 11.53
N ASN A 237 -1.74 11.91 10.23
CA ASN A 237 -0.39 11.87 9.70
C ASN A 237 0.47 12.93 10.41
N ARG A 238 1.62 12.50 10.93
CA ARG A 238 2.53 13.34 11.71
C ARG A 238 3.16 14.46 10.89
N ALA A 239 3.24 14.27 9.57
CA ALA A 239 3.69 15.30 8.64
C ALA A 239 2.70 16.47 8.50
N VAL A 240 1.40 16.30 8.80
CA VAL A 240 0.41 17.38 8.63
C VAL A 240 0.67 18.57 9.56
N PRO A 241 0.84 18.39 10.89
CA PRO A 241 1.23 19.49 11.77
C PRO A 241 2.55 20.16 11.37
N GLU A 242 3.54 19.37 10.94
CA GLU A 242 4.86 19.87 10.51
C GLU A 242 4.73 20.72 9.23
N ALA A 243 3.95 20.25 8.26
CA ALA A 243 3.66 20.95 7.02
C ALA A 243 3.01 22.31 7.29
N LEU A 244 1.98 22.35 8.14
CA LEU A 244 1.30 23.59 8.50
C LEU A 244 2.26 24.56 9.22
N ASN A 245 3.16 24.06 10.06
CA ASN A 245 4.19 24.90 10.66
C ASN A 245 5.17 25.44 9.61
N ALA A 246 5.63 24.61 8.67
CA ALA A 246 6.51 25.02 7.56
C ALA A 246 5.85 26.07 6.65
N LEU A 247 4.54 25.99 6.46
CA LEU A 247 3.73 26.94 5.70
C LEU A 247 3.40 28.23 6.49
N GLY A 248 3.84 28.34 7.75
CA GLY A 248 3.74 29.56 8.55
C GLY A 248 2.41 29.75 9.31
N TYR A 249 1.61 28.69 9.47
CA TYR A 249 0.37 28.79 10.24
C TYR A 249 0.64 28.94 11.74
N SER A 250 -0.21 29.72 12.42
CA SER A 250 -0.14 29.88 13.87
C SER A 250 -0.55 28.58 14.59
N LYS A 251 -0.08 28.37 15.83
CA LYS A 251 -0.46 27.19 16.64
C LYS A 251 -1.98 27.02 16.76
N ALA A 252 -2.72 28.12 16.90
CA ALA A 252 -4.18 28.09 16.99
C ALA A 252 -4.84 27.63 15.67
N ASN A 253 -4.33 28.09 14.52
CA ASN A 253 -4.82 27.61 13.22
C ASN A 253 -4.48 26.14 13.01
N ILE A 254 -3.26 25.73 13.37
CA ILE A 254 -2.83 24.32 13.28
C ILE A 254 -3.76 23.43 14.10
N GLU A 255 -4.03 23.79 15.35
CA GLU A 255 -4.95 23.03 16.22
C GLU A 255 -6.37 22.99 15.65
N ALA A 256 -6.89 24.11 15.14
CA ALA A 256 -8.20 24.16 14.51
C ALA A 256 -8.30 23.25 13.25
N ILE A 257 -7.27 23.25 12.40
CA ILE A 257 -7.21 22.42 11.19
C ILE A 257 -7.09 20.94 11.55
N ILE A 258 -6.27 20.59 12.55
CA ILE A 258 -6.13 19.21 13.04
C ILE A 258 -7.45 18.72 13.62
N ASN A 259 -8.11 19.52 14.47
CA ASN A 259 -9.40 19.16 15.06
C ASN A 259 -10.50 19.02 14.01
N TYR A 260 -10.46 19.82 12.94
CA TYR A 260 -11.36 19.64 11.80
C TYR A 260 -11.16 18.27 11.11
N ALA A 261 -9.91 17.87 10.90
CA ALA A 261 -9.59 16.61 10.23
C ALA A 261 -9.88 15.38 11.09
N VAL A 262 -9.45 15.39 12.36
CA VAL A 262 -9.54 14.24 13.29
C VAL A 262 -10.88 14.17 14.01
N GLY A 263 -11.53 15.32 14.20
CA GLY A 263 -12.71 15.49 15.03
C GLY A 263 -12.36 15.82 16.48
N PHE A 264 -13.29 16.48 17.17
CA PHE A 264 -13.15 16.84 18.59
C PHE A 264 -13.31 15.64 19.53
N GLY A 265 -13.79 14.50 19.04
CA GLY A 265 -14.02 13.29 19.83
C GLY A 265 -15.13 13.43 20.87
N THR A 266 -15.97 14.47 20.76
CA THR A 266 -17.07 14.76 21.68
C THR A 266 -18.24 15.39 20.93
N LEU A 267 -19.46 15.20 21.45
CA LEU A 267 -20.65 15.92 20.99
C LEU A 267 -20.92 17.19 21.79
N LYS A 268 -20.05 17.52 22.74
CA LYS A 268 -20.11 18.80 23.45
C LYS A 268 -19.88 19.94 22.46
N ASP A 269 -20.85 20.83 22.37
CA ASP A 269 -20.89 21.98 21.45
C ASP A 269 -21.01 21.62 19.95
N ALA A 270 -21.27 20.35 19.61
CA ALA A 270 -21.48 19.94 18.23
C ALA A 270 -22.73 20.61 17.60
N PRO A 271 -22.72 20.92 16.30
CA PRO A 271 -23.90 21.43 15.61
C PRO A 271 -24.96 20.34 15.45
N GLY A 272 -26.23 20.68 15.66
CA GLY A 272 -27.34 19.73 15.51
C GLY A 272 -27.46 18.77 16.70
N VAL A 273 -26.73 17.64 16.67
CA VAL A 273 -26.70 16.65 17.74
C VAL A 273 -25.63 17.01 18.76
N ASN A 274 -26.04 17.54 19.92
CA ASN A 274 -25.17 17.87 21.05
C ASN A 274 -25.83 17.56 22.41
N HIS A 275 -25.08 17.75 23.50
CA HIS A 275 -25.54 17.46 24.86
C HIS A 275 -26.88 18.13 25.20
N ASP A 276 -27.06 19.40 24.83
CA ASP A 276 -28.30 20.13 25.14
C ASP A 276 -29.48 19.59 24.33
N SER A 277 -29.28 19.31 23.03
CA SER A 277 -30.30 18.73 22.15
C SER A 277 -30.69 17.31 22.54
N LEU A 278 -29.76 16.54 23.13
CA LEU A 278 -29.99 15.19 23.65
C LEU A 278 -30.74 15.25 24.98
N LYS A 279 -30.35 16.15 25.89
CA LYS A 279 -31.08 16.38 27.15
C LYS A 279 -32.53 16.79 26.91
N ALA A 280 -32.77 17.64 25.92
CA ALA A 280 -34.11 18.03 25.50
C ALA A 280 -34.97 16.85 25.01
N ARG A 281 -34.34 15.73 24.63
CA ARG A 281 -34.98 14.48 24.18
C ARG A 281 -34.95 13.37 25.24
N GLY A 282 -34.66 13.71 26.50
CA GLY A 282 -34.74 12.77 27.63
C GLY A 282 -33.46 11.98 27.91
N PHE A 283 -32.33 12.29 27.26
CA PHE A 283 -31.04 11.71 27.61
C PHE A 283 -30.55 12.28 28.95
N THR A 284 -30.25 11.39 29.90
CA THR A 284 -29.66 11.77 31.19
C THR A 284 -28.15 11.99 31.05
N ASP A 285 -27.54 12.67 32.04
CA ASP A 285 -26.09 12.85 32.07
C ASP A 285 -25.33 11.51 32.04
N GLU A 286 -25.89 10.47 32.65
CA GLU A 286 -25.33 9.11 32.62
C GLU A 286 -25.32 8.53 31.19
N LYS A 287 -26.42 8.68 30.44
CA LYS A 287 -26.49 8.19 29.05
C LYS A 287 -25.60 8.98 28.10
N ILE A 288 -25.49 10.30 28.32
CA ILE A 288 -24.55 11.13 27.57
C ILE A 288 -23.11 10.71 27.86
N ALA A 289 -22.76 10.45 29.12
CA ALA A 289 -21.43 9.96 29.46
C ALA A 289 -21.11 8.59 28.81
N ALA A 290 -22.09 7.69 28.73
CA ALA A 290 -21.95 6.41 28.01
C ALA A 290 -21.73 6.62 26.50
N ILE A 291 -22.45 7.55 25.87
CA ILE A 291 -22.22 7.92 24.46
C ILE A 291 -20.80 8.48 24.29
N GLU A 292 -20.38 9.44 25.11
CA GLU A 292 -19.04 10.04 25.04
C GLU A 292 -17.93 8.98 25.16
N ALA A 293 -18.09 8.00 26.05
CA ALA A 293 -17.16 6.89 26.17
C ALA A 293 -17.11 6.03 24.90
N ALA A 294 -18.24 5.82 24.22
CA ALA A 294 -18.31 5.07 22.97
C ALA A 294 -17.76 5.85 21.76
N LEU A 295 -17.92 7.18 21.72
CA LEU A 295 -17.46 8.03 20.63
C LEU A 295 -15.94 7.98 20.42
N ALA A 296 -15.18 7.78 21.50
CA ALA A 296 -13.72 7.69 21.45
C ALA A 296 -13.19 6.61 20.48
N THR A 297 -13.98 5.56 20.22
CA THR A 297 -13.62 4.45 19.32
C THR A 297 -14.53 4.32 18.10
N SER A 298 -15.48 5.26 17.94
CA SER A 298 -16.48 5.22 16.87
C SER A 298 -15.98 5.91 15.59
N PHE A 299 -16.28 5.30 14.44
CA PHE A 299 -16.02 5.91 13.13
C PHE A 299 -17.05 6.97 12.78
N GLU A 300 -18.32 6.66 13.05
CA GLU A 300 -19.45 7.57 12.89
C GLU A 300 -20.24 7.63 14.20
N ILE A 301 -20.82 8.80 14.48
CA ILE A 301 -21.55 9.02 15.72
C ILE A 301 -22.72 8.04 15.86
N LYS A 302 -23.36 7.62 14.75
CA LYS A 302 -24.51 6.69 14.76
C LYS A 302 -24.19 5.40 15.51
N PHE A 303 -22.94 4.91 15.42
CA PHE A 303 -22.54 3.68 16.09
C PHE A 303 -22.47 3.80 17.61
N ALA A 304 -22.35 5.00 18.17
CA ALA A 304 -22.44 5.21 19.61
C ALA A 304 -23.90 5.16 20.11
N PHE A 305 -24.89 5.43 19.24
CA PHE A 305 -26.32 5.45 19.57
C PHE A 305 -26.99 4.11 19.26
N ASN A 306 -26.75 3.11 20.11
CA ASN A 306 -27.33 1.79 19.99
C ASN A 306 -27.81 1.24 21.35
N LYS A 307 -28.57 0.13 21.33
CA LYS A 307 -29.11 -0.49 22.55
C LYS A 307 -28.05 -1.03 23.51
N PHE A 308 -26.86 -1.39 23.02
CA PHE A 308 -25.77 -1.89 23.87
C PHE A 308 -25.11 -0.75 24.66
N THR A 309 -25.00 0.44 24.06
CA THR A 309 -24.47 1.64 24.74
C THR A 309 -25.51 2.24 25.70
N LEU A 310 -26.76 2.36 25.25
CA LEU A 310 -27.80 3.11 25.97
C LEU A 310 -28.64 2.24 26.90
N GLY A 311 -28.67 0.93 26.68
CA GLY A 311 -29.56 -0.01 27.34
C GLY A 311 -30.93 -0.09 26.65
N GLU A 312 -31.43 -1.30 26.45
CA GLU A 312 -32.70 -1.58 25.77
C GLU A 312 -33.90 -0.92 26.47
N GLU A 313 -33.89 -0.91 27.81
CA GLU A 313 -34.95 -0.28 28.60
C GLU A 313 -35.05 1.24 28.33
N PHE A 314 -33.91 1.92 28.17
CA PHE A 314 -33.90 3.34 27.84
C PHE A 314 -34.45 3.58 26.43
N CYS A 315 -34.01 2.77 25.46
CA CYS A 315 -34.48 2.88 24.08
C CYS A 315 -36.00 2.64 23.97
N THR A 316 -36.52 1.64 24.67
CA THR A 316 -37.94 1.26 24.57
C THR A 316 -38.85 2.11 25.44
N GLN A 317 -38.52 2.30 26.72
CA GLN A 317 -39.41 2.96 27.68
C GLN A 317 -39.28 4.48 27.72
N VAL A 318 -38.10 5.03 27.43
CA VAL A 318 -37.85 6.49 27.48
C VAL A 318 -37.92 7.10 26.08
N LEU A 319 -37.21 6.51 25.12
CA LEU A 319 -37.23 7.01 23.73
C LEU A 319 -38.45 6.51 22.93
N GLY A 320 -39.19 5.54 23.45
CA GLY A 320 -40.42 5.04 22.82
C GLY A 320 -40.19 4.23 21.55
N ILE A 321 -39.00 3.66 21.36
CA ILE A 321 -38.62 2.90 20.17
C ILE A 321 -39.10 1.46 20.31
N ASP A 322 -39.73 0.92 19.27
CA ASP A 322 -40.16 -0.48 19.25
C ASP A 322 -38.95 -1.42 19.36
N ALA A 323 -39.03 -2.43 20.25
CA ALA A 323 -37.97 -3.41 20.43
C ALA A 323 -37.62 -4.14 19.14
N ALA A 324 -38.60 -4.40 18.26
CA ALA A 324 -38.37 -5.05 16.97
C ALA A 324 -37.52 -4.18 16.04
N ARG A 325 -37.63 -2.84 16.12
CA ARG A 325 -36.85 -1.91 15.31
C ARG A 325 -35.39 -1.83 15.74
N LEU A 326 -35.09 -2.11 17.02
CA LEU A 326 -33.72 -2.06 17.55
C LEU A 326 -32.80 -3.15 16.98
N ASP A 327 -33.36 -4.17 16.32
CA ASP A 327 -32.65 -5.29 15.71
C ASP A 327 -32.63 -5.23 14.16
N ASP A 328 -33.27 -4.22 13.56
CA ASP A 328 -33.23 -4.04 12.11
C ASP A 328 -31.85 -3.54 11.66
N MET A 329 -31.37 -4.05 10.52
CA MET A 329 -30.07 -3.67 9.96
C MET A 329 -30.02 -2.19 9.55
N ASP A 330 -31.12 -1.64 9.02
CA ASP A 330 -31.20 -0.25 8.56
C ASP A 330 -31.53 0.75 9.69
N PHE A 331 -31.46 0.31 10.96
CA PHE A 331 -31.90 1.11 12.09
C PHE A 331 -30.91 2.24 12.43
N ASN A 332 -31.41 3.48 12.45
CA ASN A 332 -30.67 4.65 12.89
C ASN A 332 -31.42 5.37 14.02
N LEU A 333 -30.95 5.18 15.26
CA LEU A 333 -31.58 5.74 16.46
C LEU A 333 -31.75 7.26 16.38
N LEU A 334 -30.73 7.98 15.88
CA LEU A 334 -30.76 9.44 15.79
C LEU A 334 -31.88 9.93 14.86
N ARG A 335 -32.12 9.25 13.73
CA ARG A 335 -33.24 9.56 12.82
C ARG A 335 -34.59 9.28 13.48
N GLU A 336 -34.71 8.16 14.19
CA GLU A 336 -35.95 7.75 14.88
C GLU A 336 -36.36 8.73 15.99
N ILE A 337 -35.40 9.33 16.69
CA ILE A 337 -35.67 10.38 17.70
C ILE A 337 -35.76 11.80 17.10
N GLY A 338 -35.89 11.88 15.77
CA GLY A 338 -36.24 13.11 15.05
C GLY A 338 -35.08 14.07 14.75
N PHE A 339 -33.83 13.60 14.74
CA PHE A 339 -32.73 14.40 14.14
C PHE A 339 -32.76 14.29 12.62
N SER A 340 -32.53 15.41 11.94
CA SER A 340 -32.42 15.41 10.49
C SER A 340 -31.10 14.77 10.04
N ALA A 341 -31.05 14.20 8.84
CA ALA A 341 -29.80 13.69 8.26
C ALA A 341 -28.69 14.77 8.24
N ARG A 342 -29.07 16.03 8.02
CA ARG A 342 -28.15 17.17 8.04
C ARG A 342 -27.55 17.42 9.42
N ASP A 343 -28.36 17.34 10.48
CA ASP A 343 -27.88 17.56 11.86
C ASP A 343 -26.96 16.42 12.31
N ILE A 344 -27.29 15.19 11.92
CA ILE A 344 -26.46 14.01 12.19
C ILE A 344 -25.11 14.16 11.49
N GLU A 345 -25.10 14.53 10.20
CA GLU A 345 -23.87 14.70 9.45
C GLU A 345 -23.01 15.84 10.00
N ALA A 346 -23.62 16.97 10.36
CA ALA A 346 -22.89 18.09 10.95
C ALA A 346 -22.23 17.72 12.29
N ALA A 347 -22.96 16.99 13.15
CA ALA A 347 -22.42 16.49 14.40
C ALA A 347 -21.34 15.41 14.17
N ASN A 348 -21.53 14.57 13.15
CA ASN A 348 -20.56 13.55 12.77
C ASN A 348 -19.25 14.20 12.32
N LEU A 349 -19.31 15.21 11.46
CA LEU A 349 -18.14 15.95 11.00
C LEU A 349 -17.39 16.61 12.17
N TYR A 350 -18.12 17.18 13.12
CA TYR A 350 -17.52 17.80 14.31
C TYR A 350 -16.86 16.77 15.23
N CYS A 351 -17.58 15.72 15.61
CA CYS A 351 -17.10 14.74 16.58
C CYS A 351 -16.06 13.79 15.97
N CYS A 352 -16.37 13.24 14.80
CA CYS A 352 -15.56 12.23 14.14
C CYS A 352 -14.53 12.79 13.16
N GLY A 353 -14.65 14.05 12.73
CA GLY A 353 -13.70 14.70 11.84
C GLY A 353 -14.01 14.51 10.36
N ALA A 354 -13.55 15.44 9.54
CA ALA A 354 -13.67 15.43 8.09
C ALA A 354 -12.79 14.39 7.40
N MET A 355 -11.72 13.95 8.06
CA MET A 355 -10.60 13.15 7.51
C MET A 355 -9.85 13.81 6.34
N THR A 356 -10.26 15.00 5.91
CA THR A 356 -9.61 15.85 4.91
C THR A 356 -9.28 17.21 5.51
N LEU A 357 -8.40 17.96 4.84
CA LEU A 357 -8.18 19.38 5.13
C LEU A 357 -8.95 20.31 4.20
N GLU A 358 -9.65 19.77 3.20
CA GLU A 358 -10.52 20.57 2.32
C GLU A 358 -11.64 21.24 3.14
N GLY A 359 -11.71 22.57 3.08
CA GLY A 359 -12.67 23.34 3.87
C GLY A 359 -12.30 23.52 5.35
N ALA A 360 -11.09 23.12 5.76
CA ALA A 360 -10.63 23.33 7.13
C ALA A 360 -10.56 24.83 7.49
N PRO A 361 -11.07 25.23 8.67
CA PRO A 361 -11.13 26.63 9.05
C PRO A 361 -9.73 27.23 9.21
N GLY A 362 -9.47 28.33 8.51
CA GLY A 362 -8.21 29.05 8.58
C GLY A 362 -7.07 28.47 7.74
N LEU A 363 -7.34 27.44 6.92
CA LEU A 363 -6.42 26.94 5.90
C LEU A 363 -6.59 27.74 4.59
N ASP A 364 -5.48 28.19 4.01
CA ASP A 364 -5.44 28.75 2.66
C ASP A 364 -5.58 27.63 1.62
N GLU A 365 -6.54 27.76 0.71
CA GLU A 365 -6.77 26.80 -0.37
C GLU A 365 -5.54 26.63 -1.28
N ALA A 366 -4.69 27.66 -1.42
CA ALA A 366 -3.45 27.57 -2.17
C ALA A 366 -2.46 26.54 -1.60
N HIS A 367 -2.60 26.18 -0.32
CA HIS A 367 -1.76 25.20 0.36
C HIS A 367 -2.33 23.77 0.32
N LEU A 368 -3.57 23.57 -0.14
CA LEU A 368 -4.17 22.23 -0.25
C LEU A 368 -3.33 21.22 -1.05
N PRO A 369 -2.65 21.59 -2.16
CA PRO A 369 -1.82 20.63 -2.92
C PRO A 369 -0.71 19.94 -2.10
N VAL A 370 -0.28 20.51 -0.97
CA VAL A 370 0.70 19.89 -0.06
C VAL A 370 0.15 18.62 0.60
N PHE A 371 -1.18 18.55 0.75
CA PHE A 371 -1.88 17.50 1.48
C PHE A 371 -2.59 16.50 0.57
N ASP A 372 -2.42 16.61 -0.75
CA ASP A 372 -3.02 15.66 -1.70
C ASP A 372 -2.42 14.26 -1.49
N CYS A 373 -3.29 13.30 -1.18
CA CYS A 373 -2.94 11.89 -1.00
C CYS A 373 -3.12 11.10 -2.31
N ALA A 374 -2.75 9.81 -2.28
CA ALA A 374 -2.99 8.87 -3.36
C ALA A 374 -4.47 8.71 -3.72
N ASN A 375 -5.37 8.95 -2.76
CA ASN A 375 -6.82 8.85 -2.91
C ASN A 375 -7.52 10.02 -2.20
N PRO A 376 -8.78 10.31 -2.54
CA PRO A 376 -9.60 11.23 -1.77
C PRO A 376 -9.64 10.84 -0.29
N CYS A 377 -9.52 11.84 0.58
CA CYS A 377 -9.54 11.63 2.01
C CYS A 377 -10.90 12.01 2.58
N GLY A 378 -11.50 11.14 3.40
CA GLY A 378 -12.80 11.43 4.00
C GLY A 378 -13.97 11.36 3.03
N ARG A 379 -15.18 11.56 3.56
CA ARG A 379 -16.44 11.53 2.77
C ARG A 379 -16.60 12.73 1.86
N ILE A 380 -16.10 13.90 2.30
CA ILE A 380 -16.28 15.17 1.61
C ILE A 380 -15.06 15.60 0.78
N GLY A 381 -13.94 14.91 0.92
CA GLY A 381 -12.72 15.21 0.19
C GLY A 381 -12.84 14.81 -1.27
N LYS A 382 -12.32 15.65 -2.15
CA LYS A 382 -12.36 15.48 -3.61
C LYS A 382 -10.98 15.50 -4.22
N ARG A 383 -9.98 16.03 -3.52
CA ARG A 383 -8.61 16.16 -4.03
C ARG A 383 -7.82 14.88 -3.83
N TYR A 384 -7.04 14.54 -4.83
CA TYR A 384 -6.09 13.44 -4.83
C TYR A 384 -5.06 13.63 -5.94
N LEU A 385 -3.96 12.90 -5.84
CA LEU A 385 -2.89 12.92 -6.81
C LEU A 385 -3.31 12.23 -8.12
N SER A 386 -3.09 12.91 -9.24
CA SER A 386 -3.43 12.39 -10.56
C SER A 386 -2.51 11.23 -10.98
N VAL A 387 -2.94 10.44 -11.96
CA VAL A 387 -2.10 9.39 -12.58
C VAL A 387 -0.77 9.95 -13.08
N ASP A 388 -0.81 11.15 -13.67
CA ASP A 388 0.37 11.86 -14.17
C ASP A 388 1.34 12.25 -13.04
N SER A 389 0.85 12.67 -11.87
CA SER A 389 1.72 13.06 -10.77
C SER A 389 2.52 11.88 -10.22
N HIS A 390 1.88 10.71 -10.10
CA HIS A 390 2.56 9.45 -9.74
C HIS A 390 3.67 9.12 -10.74
N ILE A 391 3.38 9.20 -12.04
CA ILE A 391 4.32 8.90 -13.11
C ILE A 391 5.47 9.90 -13.15
N ARG A 392 5.20 11.19 -13.02
CA ARG A 392 6.22 12.25 -13.06
C ARG A 392 7.16 12.18 -11.86
N MET A 393 6.67 11.82 -10.67
CA MET A 393 7.54 11.56 -9.53
C MET A 393 8.48 10.39 -9.78
N MET A 394 7.97 9.27 -10.31
CA MET A 394 8.83 8.14 -10.69
C MET A 394 9.85 8.55 -11.74
N ALA A 395 9.44 9.33 -12.74
CA ALA A 395 10.32 9.81 -13.80
C ALA A 395 11.44 10.72 -13.28
N ALA A 396 11.20 11.49 -12.21
CA ALA A 396 12.23 12.31 -11.58
C ALA A 396 13.30 11.47 -10.86
N ALA A 397 12.92 10.32 -10.29
CA ALA A 397 13.83 9.43 -9.57
C ALA A 397 14.52 8.38 -10.46
N GLN A 398 13.79 7.79 -11.42
CA GLN A 398 14.22 6.67 -12.26
C GLN A 398 15.58 6.83 -12.96
N PRO A 399 15.96 8.02 -13.48
CA PRO A 399 17.26 8.28 -14.10
C PRO A 399 18.42 8.02 -13.16
N PHE A 400 18.19 7.92 -11.86
CA PHE A 400 19.20 7.71 -10.84
C PHE A 400 19.09 6.36 -10.16
N ILE A 401 18.13 5.51 -10.51
CA ILE A 401 17.98 4.17 -9.94
C ILE A 401 18.55 3.14 -10.91
N SER A 402 19.50 2.32 -10.45
CA SER A 402 20.16 1.32 -11.30
C SER A 402 19.21 0.18 -11.70
N GLY A 403 18.42 -0.35 -10.77
CA GLY A 403 17.26 -1.18 -11.06
C GLY A 403 16.02 -0.35 -11.39
N ALA A 404 14.86 -0.74 -10.89
CA ALA A 404 13.57 -0.09 -11.11
C ALA A 404 12.92 0.37 -9.80
N ILE A 405 11.72 0.93 -9.92
CA ILE A 405 10.94 1.49 -8.83
C ILE A 405 9.67 0.66 -8.70
N SER A 406 9.45 0.06 -7.53
CA SER A 406 8.16 -0.53 -7.17
C SER A 406 7.28 0.54 -6.56
N LYS A 407 6.43 1.12 -7.39
CA LYS A 407 5.42 2.10 -6.99
C LYS A 407 4.12 1.78 -7.69
N THR A 408 3.03 1.88 -6.95
CA THR A 408 1.68 1.76 -7.47
C THR A 408 1.21 3.09 -8.05
N ILE A 409 0.68 3.05 -9.26
CA ILE A 409 -0.02 4.19 -9.89
C ILE A 409 -1.51 3.94 -9.69
N ASN A 410 -2.09 4.67 -8.74
CA ASN A 410 -3.51 4.53 -8.41
C ASN A 410 -4.37 5.23 -9.46
N MET A 411 -5.45 4.56 -9.86
CA MET A 411 -6.43 5.06 -10.79
C MET A 411 -7.83 4.89 -10.18
N ALA A 412 -8.72 5.83 -10.45
CA ALA A 412 -10.10 5.75 -10.02
C ALA A 412 -10.81 4.50 -10.59
N SER A 413 -11.85 4.04 -9.92
CA SER A 413 -12.59 2.82 -10.32
C SER A 413 -13.22 2.93 -11.72
N ASP A 414 -13.55 4.15 -12.15
CA ASP A 414 -14.11 4.48 -13.46
C ASP A 414 -13.05 4.68 -14.56
N ALA A 415 -11.76 4.54 -14.25
CA ALA A 415 -10.69 4.72 -15.22
C ALA A 415 -10.84 3.77 -16.43
N SER A 416 -10.75 4.35 -17.62
CA SER A 416 -10.96 3.69 -18.90
C SER A 416 -9.72 2.97 -19.41
N ILE A 417 -9.89 2.18 -20.48
CA ILE A 417 -8.77 1.55 -21.19
C ILE A 417 -7.84 2.60 -21.79
N ASP A 418 -8.38 3.71 -22.27
CA ASP A 418 -7.59 4.80 -22.86
C ASP A 418 -6.76 5.52 -21.79
N ASP A 419 -7.26 5.65 -20.56
CA ASP A 419 -6.49 6.19 -19.44
C ASP A 419 -5.30 5.28 -19.10
N CYS A 420 -5.53 3.96 -19.03
CA CYS A 420 -4.45 2.99 -18.82
C CYS A 420 -3.39 3.08 -19.94
N LYS A 421 -3.84 3.19 -21.20
CA LYS A 421 -2.95 3.33 -22.35
C LYS A 421 -2.15 4.63 -22.27
N ALA A 422 -2.78 5.75 -21.92
CA ALA A 422 -2.11 7.03 -21.74
C ALA A 422 -1.04 6.95 -20.65
N ALA A 423 -1.33 6.28 -19.53
CA ALA A 423 -0.40 6.07 -18.43
C ALA A 423 0.85 5.30 -18.89
N TYR A 424 0.68 4.16 -19.58
CA TYR A 424 1.80 3.39 -20.14
C TYR A 424 2.61 4.19 -21.16
N MET A 425 1.94 4.94 -22.04
CA MET A 425 2.61 5.77 -23.04
C MET A 425 3.41 6.91 -22.41
N LEU A 426 2.89 7.54 -21.36
CA LEU A 426 3.61 8.57 -20.61
C LEU A 426 4.83 7.99 -19.90
N SER A 427 4.66 6.86 -19.20
CA SER A 427 5.78 6.17 -18.53
C SER A 427 6.89 5.80 -19.52
N TRP A 428 6.54 5.26 -20.68
CA TRP A 428 7.51 4.92 -21.72
C TRP A 428 8.24 6.17 -22.26
N LYS A 429 7.51 7.25 -22.55
CA LYS A 429 8.10 8.52 -23.02
C LYS A 429 9.06 9.14 -22.00
N LEU A 430 8.82 8.91 -20.71
CA LEU A 430 9.65 9.43 -19.62
C LEU A 430 10.76 8.46 -19.17
N GLY A 431 10.94 7.33 -19.87
CA GLY A 431 12.03 6.40 -19.58
C GLY A 431 11.85 5.59 -18.29
N ILE A 432 10.60 5.41 -17.82
CA ILE A 432 10.29 4.59 -16.66
C ILE A 432 10.48 3.10 -16.99
N LYS A 433 11.19 2.38 -16.13
CA LYS A 433 11.54 0.96 -16.36
C LYS A 433 10.41 -0.01 -15.99
N ALA A 434 9.64 0.32 -14.96
CA ALA A 434 8.52 -0.48 -14.48
C ALA A 434 7.29 0.41 -14.22
N ASN A 435 6.12 -0.03 -14.67
CA ASN A 435 4.85 0.62 -14.42
C ASN A 435 3.88 -0.42 -13.83
N ALA A 436 3.35 -0.14 -12.64
CA ALA A 436 2.34 -0.96 -11.97
C ALA A 436 1.06 -0.12 -11.79
N LEU A 437 0.11 -0.28 -12.72
CA LEU A 437 -1.21 0.34 -12.61
C LEU A 437 -2.09 -0.41 -11.63
N TYR A 438 -2.78 0.33 -10.78
CA TYR A 438 -3.80 -0.20 -9.90
C TYR A 438 -5.07 0.64 -10.05
N ARG A 439 -6.11 0.02 -10.62
CA ARG A 439 -7.43 0.62 -10.69
C ARG A 439 -8.22 0.24 -9.44
N ASP A 440 -8.82 1.22 -8.77
CA ASP A 440 -9.65 0.94 -7.59
C ASP A 440 -10.77 -0.06 -7.93
N GLY A 441 -11.08 -0.94 -6.98
CA GLY A 441 -12.04 -2.03 -7.15
C GLY A 441 -11.58 -3.19 -8.04
N SER A 442 -10.38 -3.14 -8.65
CA SER A 442 -9.91 -4.20 -9.58
C SER A 442 -9.40 -5.48 -8.90
N LYS A 443 -9.17 -5.46 -7.58
CA LYS A 443 -8.80 -6.64 -6.77
C LYS A 443 -9.87 -6.94 -5.73
N LEU A 444 -10.21 -8.23 -5.60
CA LEU A 444 -11.20 -8.75 -4.63
C LEU A 444 -10.77 -8.60 -3.17
N SER A 445 -9.46 -8.53 -2.89
CA SER A 445 -8.91 -8.18 -1.58
C SER A 445 -7.93 -7.03 -1.73
N GLN A 446 -8.14 -5.98 -0.93
CA GLN A 446 -7.32 -4.79 -0.91
C GLN A 446 -6.78 -4.60 0.52
N PRO A 447 -5.46 -4.45 0.72
CA PRO A 447 -4.91 -4.15 2.05
C PRO A 447 -5.37 -2.78 2.58
N LEU A 448 -5.66 -1.85 1.67
CA LEU A 448 -6.12 -0.48 1.92
C LEU A 448 -7.20 -0.17 0.89
N ASN A 449 -8.41 0.17 1.34
CA ASN A 449 -9.55 0.48 0.47
C ASN A 449 -9.97 1.95 0.67
N SER A 450 -10.08 2.70 -0.41
CA SER A 450 -10.64 4.07 -0.46
C SER A 450 -12.15 4.11 -0.19
N GLN A 451 -12.86 3.02 -0.51
CA GLN A 451 -14.33 2.94 -0.45
C GLN A 451 -14.92 2.70 0.95
N ILE A 452 -14.15 2.87 2.03
CA ILE A 452 -14.71 2.80 3.39
C ILE A 452 -15.73 3.95 3.63
N LEU A 453 -15.81 4.95 2.73
CA LEU A 453 -16.53 6.20 2.93
C LEU A 453 -17.38 6.62 1.70
N GLY A 454 -17.97 5.66 0.97
CA GLY A 454 -18.89 5.92 -0.14
C GLY A 454 -20.30 6.39 0.29
N GLU A 455 -21.06 6.99 -0.64
CA GLU A 455 -22.42 7.53 -0.42
C GLU A 455 -23.50 6.45 -0.26
N ASP A 456 -23.19 5.19 -0.59
CA ASP A 456 -24.09 4.04 -0.37
C ASP A 456 -23.87 3.49 1.04
N GLU A 457 -24.82 3.82 1.95
CA GLU A 457 -24.85 3.38 3.35
C GLU A 457 -24.70 1.84 3.47
N GLU A 458 -25.19 1.07 2.48
CA GLU A 458 -25.13 -0.40 2.42
C GLU A 458 -23.72 -0.95 2.09
N GLU A 459 -22.96 -0.36 1.16
CA GLU A 459 -21.62 -0.84 0.78
C GLU A 459 -20.55 -0.50 1.83
N ALA A 460 -20.70 0.65 2.50
CA ALA A 460 -19.85 1.05 3.61
C ALA A 460 -20.04 0.13 4.82
N GLU A 461 -21.30 -0.21 5.17
CA GLU A 461 -21.63 -1.15 6.25
C GLU A 461 -21.14 -2.58 5.93
N GLU A 462 -21.33 -3.07 4.71
CA GLU A 462 -20.80 -4.39 4.30
C GLU A 462 -19.28 -4.45 4.40
N THR A 463 -18.57 -3.40 3.97
CA THR A 463 -17.09 -3.37 3.99
C THR A 463 -16.54 -3.23 5.41
N LEU A 464 -17.26 -2.55 6.30
CA LEU A 464 -16.90 -2.36 7.71
C LEU A 464 -17.19 -3.62 8.55
N GLU A 465 -18.33 -4.29 8.35
CA GLU A 465 -18.64 -5.58 8.99
C GLU A 465 -17.64 -6.67 8.57
N LYS A 466 -17.20 -6.66 7.30
CA LYS A 466 -16.14 -7.51 6.75
C LYS A 466 -14.77 -7.30 7.40
N THR A 467 -14.51 -6.10 7.94
CA THR A 467 -13.25 -5.75 8.58
C THR A 467 -13.31 -5.91 10.11
N ALA A 468 -14.51 -5.79 10.69
CA ALA A 468 -14.77 -5.93 12.11
C ALA A 468 -14.97 -7.39 12.57
N SER A 469 -15.52 -8.26 11.71
CA SER A 469 -15.72 -9.68 12.02
C SER A 469 -14.63 -10.57 11.40
N GLU A 470 -13.92 -11.33 12.24
CA GLU A 470 -13.12 -12.45 11.76
C GLU A 470 -14.07 -13.56 11.28
N GLN A 471 -14.52 -13.50 10.02
CA GLN A 471 -14.93 -14.68 9.26
C GLN A 471 -14.43 -14.60 7.80
N PRO A 472 -13.15 -14.92 7.54
CA PRO A 472 -12.59 -14.86 6.18
C PRO A 472 -13.04 -15.98 5.22
N ALA A 473 -13.96 -16.87 5.61
CA ALA A 473 -14.30 -18.07 4.82
C ALA A 473 -15.65 -18.00 4.10
N LEU A 474 -16.67 -17.38 4.69
CA LEU A 474 -18.05 -17.47 4.18
C LEU A 474 -18.34 -16.51 3.00
N LEU A 475 -17.75 -15.31 3.00
CA LEU A 475 -17.96 -14.34 1.92
C LEU A 475 -17.19 -14.66 0.63
N ARG A 476 -16.04 -15.36 0.73
CA ARG A 476 -15.35 -15.94 -0.43
C ARG A 476 -16.24 -16.96 -1.14
N SER A 477 -16.96 -17.78 -0.38
CA SER A 477 -17.94 -18.75 -0.90
C SER A 477 -19.14 -18.06 -1.56
N GLY A 478 -19.61 -16.92 -1.05
CA GLY A 478 -20.78 -16.22 -1.56
C GLY A 478 -20.59 -15.64 -2.97
N LYS A 479 -19.53 -14.84 -3.18
CA LYS A 479 -19.25 -14.23 -4.50
C LYS A 479 -18.79 -15.25 -5.56
N ILE A 480 -18.10 -16.32 -5.16
CA ILE A 480 -17.78 -17.45 -6.04
C ILE A 480 -19.08 -18.21 -6.39
N ALA A 481 -19.99 -18.43 -5.43
CA ALA A 481 -21.27 -19.06 -5.70
C ALA A 481 -22.16 -18.23 -6.64
N GLU A 482 -22.27 -16.91 -6.48
CA GLU A 482 -23.09 -16.06 -7.37
C GLU A 482 -22.57 -16.07 -8.82
N ARG A 483 -21.25 -15.98 -9.00
CA ARG A 483 -20.61 -16.03 -10.33
C ARG A 483 -20.69 -17.42 -10.97
N ILE A 484 -20.66 -18.48 -10.15
CA ILE A 484 -20.91 -19.87 -10.59
C ILE A 484 -22.40 -20.06 -10.95
N VAL A 485 -23.35 -19.48 -10.21
CA VAL A 485 -24.79 -19.60 -10.51
C VAL A 485 -25.13 -18.96 -11.86
N GLU A 486 -24.53 -17.82 -12.21
CA GLU A 486 -24.72 -17.22 -13.55
C GLU A 486 -24.14 -18.07 -14.69
N VAL A 487 -23.03 -18.78 -14.46
CA VAL A 487 -22.36 -19.62 -15.49
C VAL A 487 -22.97 -21.04 -15.56
N VAL A 488 -23.43 -21.60 -14.45
CA VAL A 488 -23.90 -22.99 -14.31
C VAL A 488 -25.43 -23.15 -14.44
N ALA A 489 -26.21 -22.06 -14.40
CA ALA A 489 -27.67 -22.10 -14.66
C ALA A 489 -28.08 -22.68 -16.04
N LYS A 490 -27.12 -23.09 -16.88
CA LYS A 490 -27.32 -23.77 -18.17
C LYS A 490 -26.72 -25.18 -18.27
N SER A 491 -26.09 -25.74 -17.23
CA SER A 491 -25.45 -27.06 -17.29
C SER A 491 -26.29 -28.14 -16.59
N GLU A 492 -26.79 -29.12 -17.35
CA GLU A 492 -27.30 -30.37 -16.76
C GLU A 492 -26.15 -31.19 -16.17
N ARG A 493 -26.42 -31.99 -15.13
CA ARG A 493 -25.42 -32.85 -14.49
C ARG A 493 -24.89 -33.90 -15.47
N GLU A 494 -23.60 -33.88 -15.75
CA GLU A 494 -22.92 -34.90 -16.56
C GLU A 494 -22.59 -36.13 -15.70
N LYS A 495 -23.32 -37.24 -15.90
CA LYS A 495 -23.08 -38.48 -15.13
C LYS A 495 -21.79 -39.17 -15.58
N LEU A 496 -20.97 -39.59 -14.62
CA LEU A 496 -19.79 -40.40 -14.90
C LEU A 496 -20.13 -41.81 -15.42
N PRO A 497 -19.27 -42.39 -16.27
CA PRO A 497 -19.41 -43.77 -16.69
C PRO A 497 -19.18 -44.75 -15.54
N GLN A 498 -19.86 -45.91 -15.62
CA GLN A 498 -19.78 -46.97 -14.61
C GLN A 498 -18.36 -47.55 -14.46
N ARG A 499 -17.57 -47.51 -15.54
CA ARG A 499 -16.15 -47.85 -15.55
C ARG A 499 -15.38 -46.62 -16.05
N ARG A 500 -14.40 -46.18 -15.27
CA ARG A 500 -13.65 -44.95 -15.52
C ARG A 500 -12.18 -45.12 -15.20
N LYS A 501 -11.36 -44.25 -15.81
CA LYS A 501 -9.95 -44.11 -15.48
C LYS A 501 -9.82 -43.20 -14.26
N GLY A 502 -8.64 -43.26 -13.65
CA GLY A 502 -8.29 -42.46 -12.50
C GLY A 502 -6.95 -42.92 -11.96
N TYR A 503 -6.37 -42.13 -11.07
CA TYR A 503 -5.13 -42.47 -10.40
C TYR A 503 -5.27 -42.36 -8.89
N THR A 504 -4.35 -43.00 -8.18
CA THR A 504 -4.25 -42.92 -6.73
C THR A 504 -2.90 -42.32 -6.38
N GLN A 505 -2.91 -41.21 -5.65
CA GLN A 505 -1.71 -40.55 -5.17
C GLN A 505 -1.71 -40.52 -3.65
N LYS A 506 -0.59 -40.94 -3.07
CA LYS A 506 -0.32 -40.77 -1.65
C LYS A 506 0.35 -39.43 -1.42
N ALA A 507 -0.13 -38.69 -0.42
CA ALA A 507 0.43 -37.43 0.05
C ALA A 507 0.61 -37.46 1.57
N VAL A 508 1.45 -36.55 2.09
CA VAL A 508 1.62 -36.31 3.52
C VAL A 508 1.42 -34.83 3.77
N VAL A 509 0.43 -34.48 4.59
CA VAL A 509 0.08 -33.09 4.93
C VAL A 509 0.04 -32.96 6.44
N GLY A 510 0.85 -32.05 7.02
CA GLY A 510 0.89 -31.85 8.47
C GLY A 510 1.26 -33.10 9.29
N GLY A 511 1.98 -34.06 8.70
CA GLY A 511 2.29 -35.36 9.34
C GLY A 511 1.24 -36.46 9.15
N HIS A 512 0.07 -36.13 8.59
CA HIS A 512 -1.00 -37.08 8.30
C HIS A 512 -0.88 -37.67 6.89
N LYS A 513 -1.06 -38.99 6.76
CA LYS A 513 -1.04 -39.68 5.47
C LYS A 513 -2.41 -39.62 4.81
N VAL A 514 -2.46 -39.04 3.62
CA VAL A 514 -3.66 -38.88 2.80
C VAL A 514 -3.50 -39.65 1.49
N TYR A 515 -4.57 -40.29 1.02
CA TYR A 515 -4.65 -40.92 -0.28
C TYR A 515 -5.74 -40.24 -1.09
N LEU A 516 -5.35 -39.55 -2.16
CA LEU A 516 -6.26 -38.97 -3.13
C LEU A 516 -6.50 -40.00 -4.24
N ARG A 517 -7.76 -40.27 -4.55
CA ARG A 517 -8.16 -41.04 -5.74
C ARG A 517 -9.03 -40.19 -6.64
N THR A 518 -8.90 -40.36 -7.95
CA THR A 518 -9.70 -39.64 -8.95
C THR A 518 -10.59 -40.58 -9.75
N GLY A 519 -11.67 -40.03 -10.31
CA GLY A 519 -12.45 -40.64 -11.38
C GLY A 519 -12.60 -39.64 -12.53
N GLU A 520 -12.26 -40.08 -13.73
CA GLU A 520 -12.18 -39.25 -14.94
C GLU A 520 -13.27 -39.63 -15.96
N TYR A 521 -13.71 -38.65 -16.75
CA TYR A 521 -14.49 -38.87 -17.96
C TYR A 521 -13.64 -39.52 -19.06
N GLU A 522 -14.25 -40.00 -20.14
CA GLU A 522 -13.52 -40.67 -21.23
C GLU A 522 -12.54 -39.74 -21.96
N ASP A 523 -12.79 -38.43 -21.92
CA ASP A 523 -11.94 -37.38 -22.48
C ASP A 523 -10.78 -36.95 -21.57
N GLY A 524 -10.68 -37.54 -20.37
CA GLY A 524 -9.64 -37.22 -19.37
C GLY A 524 -9.98 -36.05 -18.45
N ARG A 525 -11.16 -35.43 -18.56
CA ARG A 525 -11.63 -34.45 -17.57
C ARG A 525 -11.89 -35.14 -16.23
N LEU A 526 -11.60 -34.45 -15.12
CA LEU A 526 -11.86 -34.93 -13.78
C LEU A 526 -13.35 -34.78 -13.42
N GLY A 527 -14.00 -35.84 -12.94
CA GLY A 527 -15.41 -35.80 -12.54
C GLY A 527 -15.68 -36.18 -11.08
N GLU A 528 -14.74 -36.82 -10.40
CA GLU A 528 -14.85 -37.09 -8.97
C GLU A 528 -13.49 -37.26 -8.29
N ILE A 529 -13.48 -37.01 -6.98
CA ILE A 529 -12.33 -37.23 -6.10
C ILE A 529 -12.75 -38.00 -4.85
N PHE A 530 -11.81 -38.73 -4.27
CA PHE A 530 -11.94 -39.39 -2.97
C PHE A 530 -10.71 -39.10 -2.13
N ILE A 531 -10.93 -38.85 -0.84
CA ILE A 531 -9.86 -38.56 0.10
C ILE A 531 -9.94 -39.56 1.26
N ASP A 532 -8.96 -40.47 1.31
CA ASP A 532 -8.81 -41.44 2.38
C ASP A 532 -7.69 -41.02 3.34
N MET A 533 -7.93 -41.18 4.64
CA MET A 533 -6.95 -40.90 5.68
C MET A 533 -6.81 -42.06 6.65
N HIS A 534 -5.56 -42.36 7.04
CA HIS A 534 -5.24 -43.49 7.91
C HIS A 534 -4.96 -43.01 9.34
N LYS A 535 -5.65 -43.57 10.35
CA LYS A 535 -5.56 -43.27 11.81
C LYS A 535 -6.26 -42.00 12.33
N GLU A 536 -7.13 -41.35 11.56
CA GLU A 536 -7.99 -40.27 12.07
C GLU A 536 -9.31 -40.76 12.68
N GLY A 537 -9.86 -39.97 13.61
CA GLY A 537 -11.17 -40.22 14.23
C GLY A 537 -12.33 -40.21 13.22
N ALA A 538 -13.45 -40.86 13.58
CA ALA A 538 -14.59 -41.06 12.68
C ALA A 538 -15.19 -39.75 12.13
N ALA A 539 -15.21 -38.69 12.93
CA ALA A 539 -15.72 -37.38 12.53
C ALA A 539 -14.90 -36.75 11.39
N PHE A 540 -13.57 -36.84 11.45
CA PHE A 540 -12.69 -36.26 10.43
C PHE A 540 -12.80 -37.01 9.10
N ARG A 541 -12.91 -38.35 9.16
CA ARG A 541 -13.14 -39.17 7.97
C ARG A 541 -14.49 -38.86 7.31
N ALA A 542 -15.54 -38.68 8.10
CA ALA A 542 -16.86 -38.31 7.59
C ALA A 542 -16.83 -36.93 6.92
N MET A 543 -16.16 -35.95 7.53
CA MET A 543 -16.00 -34.62 6.96
C MET A 543 -15.24 -34.63 5.63
N MET A 544 -14.10 -35.32 5.56
CA MET A 544 -13.31 -35.42 4.33
C MET A 544 -14.07 -36.15 3.20
N ASN A 545 -14.88 -37.14 3.55
CA ASN A 545 -15.73 -37.83 2.58
C ASN A 545 -16.84 -36.91 2.06
N ASN A 546 -17.54 -36.19 2.94
CA ASN A 546 -18.56 -35.23 2.54
C ASN A 546 -17.98 -34.10 1.68
N PHE A 547 -16.78 -33.63 2.02
CA PHE A 547 -16.05 -32.65 1.22
C PHE A 547 -15.73 -33.18 -0.18
N ALA A 548 -15.15 -34.38 -0.28
CA ALA A 548 -14.85 -35.01 -1.56
C ALA A 548 -16.11 -35.22 -2.42
N ILE A 549 -17.24 -35.58 -1.81
CA ILE A 549 -18.55 -35.69 -2.48
C ILE A 549 -19.01 -34.33 -3.03
N ALA A 550 -18.91 -33.26 -2.24
CA ALA A 550 -19.33 -31.92 -2.65
C ALA A 550 -18.52 -31.42 -3.85
N ILE A 551 -17.19 -31.57 -3.83
CA ILE A 551 -16.33 -31.21 -4.96
C ILE A 551 -16.66 -32.05 -6.20
N SER A 552 -16.86 -33.36 -6.03
CA SER A 552 -17.21 -34.28 -7.13
C SER A 552 -18.54 -33.90 -7.78
N LEU A 553 -19.54 -33.48 -6.99
CA LEU A 553 -20.80 -32.99 -7.53
C LEU A 553 -20.61 -31.73 -8.35
N GLY A 554 -19.86 -30.75 -7.86
CA GLY A 554 -19.60 -29.51 -8.61
C GLY A 554 -18.86 -29.75 -9.93
N LEU A 555 -17.86 -30.64 -9.93
CA LEU A 555 -17.16 -31.06 -11.16
C LEU A 555 -18.14 -31.63 -12.19
N GLN A 556 -19.13 -32.43 -11.75
CA GLN A 556 -20.18 -32.99 -12.61
C GLN A 556 -21.19 -31.96 -13.13
N TYR A 557 -21.26 -30.77 -12.52
CA TYR A 557 -22.03 -29.62 -13.00
C TYR A 557 -21.15 -28.62 -13.78
N GLY A 558 -19.90 -28.98 -14.09
CA GLY A 558 -19.02 -28.18 -14.93
C GLY A 558 -18.24 -27.08 -14.19
N VAL A 559 -18.21 -27.11 -12.85
CA VAL A 559 -17.36 -26.19 -12.08
C VAL A 559 -15.88 -26.56 -12.31
N PRO A 560 -15.02 -25.63 -12.79
CA PRO A 560 -13.61 -25.92 -13.00
C PRO A 560 -12.88 -26.26 -11.69
N LEU A 561 -11.91 -27.17 -11.75
CA LEU A 561 -11.12 -27.56 -10.57
C LEU A 561 -10.30 -26.38 -10.01
N ASP A 562 -9.77 -25.52 -10.89
CA ASP A 562 -8.95 -24.37 -10.48
C ASP A 562 -9.70 -23.42 -9.56
N GLU A 563 -11.02 -23.23 -9.75
CA GLU A 563 -11.88 -22.43 -8.87
C GLU A 563 -11.94 -23.01 -7.45
N TYR A 564 -12.03 -24.35 -7.33
CA TYR A 564 -11.98 -25.01 -6.03
C TYR A 564 -10.61 -24.88 -5.37
N VAL A 565 -9.54 -25.00 -6.14
CA VAL A 565 -8.18 -24.81 -5.63
C VAL A 565 -8.01 -23.39 -5.12
N GLU A 566 -8.38 -22.37 -5.90
CA GLU A 566 -8.32 -20.97 -5.49
C GLU A 566 -9.17 -20.70 -4.24
N ALA A 567 -10.38 -21.24 -4.17
CA ALA A 567 -11.27 -21.06 -3.03
C ALA A 567 -10.71 -21.64 -1.71
N PHE A 568 -10.02 -22.78 -1.77
CA PHE A 568 -9.60 -23.52 -0.57
C PHE A 568 -8.11 -23.41 -0.21
N THR A 569 -7.23 -22.93 -1.11
CA THR A 569 -5.76 -22.88 -0.89
C THR A 569 -5.35 -22.01 0.31
N PHE A 570 -6.15 -21.00 0.67
CA PHE A 570 -5.85 -20.07 1.78
C PHE A 570 -6.79 -20.24 2.98
N THR A 571 -7.55 -21.34 3.03
CA THR A 571 -8.45 -21.66 4.15
C THR A 571 -7.66 -22.42 5.20
N ARG A 572 -7.66 -21.94 6.45
CA ARG A 572 -6.99 -22.58 7.59
C ARG A 572 -7.97 -23.37 8.45
#